data_AF-X1RRW9-F1
#
_entry.id   AF-X1RRW9-F1
#
_cell.length_a   1.000
_cell.length_b   1.000
_cell.length_c   1.000
_cell.angle_alpha   90.00
_cell.angle_beta   90.00
_cell.angle_gamma   90.00
#
_symmetry.space_group_name_H-M   'P 1'
#
loop_
_entity.id
_entity.type
_entity.pdbx_description
1 polymer ?
#
loop_
_entity_poly.entity_id
_entity_poly.type
_entity_poly.pdbx_seq_one_letter_code
_entity_poly.pdbx_strand_id
1 'polypeptide(L)' 'YVPPKSVNATRKLLESNKQLATRITEVKEANFTGGIIAENIDGTLRIDNSYESRLEMLLPILLPEISNEFFKTP' A
#
# COMPACT_ATOMS: atom_id res chain seq x y z
N TYR A 1 -5.52 -6.63 -2.74
CA TYR A 1 -4.33 -7.01 -3.50
C TYR A 1 -3.09 -6.87 -2.64
N VAL A 2 -2.18 -7.83 -2.72
CA VAL A 2 -0.93 -7.88 -1.93
C VAL A 2 0.21 -8.35 -2.85
N PRO A 3 1.48 -8.01 -2.53
CA PRO A 3 2.60 -8.48 -3.33
C PRO A 3 2.79 -9.99 -3.14
N PRO A 4 3.45 -10.69 -4.10
CA PRO A 4 3.56 -12.16 -4.08
C PRO A 4 4.13 -12.69 -2.76
N LYS A 5 5.17 -12.02 -2.25
CA LYS A 5 5.85 -12.35 -0.99
C LYS A 5 4.95 -12.24 0.26
N SER A 6 3.83 -11.53 0.18
CA SER A 6 2.95 -11.26 1.32
C SER A 6 1.68 -12.12 1.32
N VAL A 7 1.35 -12.82 0.22
CA VAL A 7 0.11 -13.62 0.09
C VAL A 7 -0.07 -14.59 1.26
N ASN A 8 0.97 -15.38 1.57
CA ASN A 8 0.91 -16.39 2.63
C ASN A 8 0.73 -15.75 4.03
N ALA A 9 1.46 -14.68 4.31
CA ALA A 9 1.34 -13.95 5.57
C ALA A 9 -0.06 -13.32 5.73
N THR A 10 -0.61 -12.75 4.67
CA THR A 10 -1.97 -12.18 4.67
C THR A 10 -3.03 -13.25 4.93
N ARG A 11 -2.92 -14.43 4.29
CA ARG A 11 -3.87 -15.53 4.54
C ARG A 11 -3.84 -16.00 6.00
N LYS A 12 -2.66 -16.23 6.57
CA LYS A 12 -2.50 -16.59 8.00
C LYS A 12 -3.07 -15.53 8.94
N LEU A 13 -2.92 -14.25 8.59
CA LEU A 13 -3.51 -13.15 9.36
C LEU A 13 -5.04 -13.16 9.32
N LEU A 14 -5.63 -13.49 8.17
CA LEU A 14 -7.09 -13.61 8.05
C LEU A 14 -7.63 -14.85 8.81
N GLU A 15 -6.91 -15.97 8.77
CA GLU A 15 -7.27 -17.17 9.54
C GLU A 15 -7.29 -16.90 11.06
N SER A 16 -6.35 -16.09 11.54
CA SER A 16 -6.26 -15.72 12.96
C SER A 16 -7.14 -14.53 13.37
N ASN A 17 -7.66 -13.75 12.42
CA ASN A 17 -8.50 -12.58 12.69
C ASN A 17 -9.90 -12.71 12.07
N LYS A 18 -10.84 -13.25 12.86
CA LYS A 18 -12.24 -13.46 12.46
C LYS A 18 -12.96 -12.18 12.01
N GLN A 19 -12.63 -11.03 12.59
CA GLN A 19 -13.27 -9.76 12.22
C GLN A 19 -12.84 -9.28 10.83
N LEU A 20 -11.57 -9.47 10.47
CA LEU A 20 -11.08 -9.14 9.13
C LEU A 20 -11.55 -10.18 8.12
N ALA A 21 -11.59 -11.46 8.50
CA ALA A 21 -12.05 -12.55 7.64
C ALA A 21 -13.49 -12.37 7.15
N THR A 22 -14.38 -11.76 7.94
CA THR A 22 -15.77 -11.48 7.51
C THR A 22 -15.88 -10.30 6.54
N ARG A 23 -14.85 -9.43 6.48
CA ARG A 23 -14.84 -8.22 5.64
C ARG A 23 -14.06 -8.40 4.34
N ILE A 24 -13.06 -9.28 4.34
CA ILE A 24 -12.20 -9.52 3.18
C ILE A 24 -12.71 -10.73 2.41
N THR A 25 -13.33 -10.49 1.27
CA THR A 25 -13.88 -11.54 0.40
C THR A 25 -12.79 -12.29 -0.36
N GLU A 26 -11.72 -11.61 -0.76
CA GLU A 26 -10.67 -12.21 -1.60
C GLU A 26 -9.30 -11.56 -1.35
N VAL A 27 -8.25 -12.39 -1.41
CA VAL A 27 -6.85 -11.93 -1.44
C VAL A 27 -6.26 -12.23 -2.81
N LYS A 28 -6.09 -11.18 -3.61
CA LYS A 28 -5.44 -11.24 -4.93
C LYS A 28 -3.96 -10.87 -4.83
N GLU A 29 -3.14 -11.58 -5.59
CA GLU A 29 -1.75 -11.22 -5.83
C GLU A 29 -1.65 -10.13 -6.90
N ALA A 30 -0.71 -9.19 -6.76
CA ALA A 30 -0.38 -8.20 -7.78
C ALA A 30 1.08 -7.76 -7.67
N ASN A 31 1.64 -7.26 -8.78
CA ASN A 31 3.07 -6.97 -8.87
C ASN A 31 3.40 -5.54 -8.40
N PHE A 32 3.81 -5.42 -7.14
CA PHE A 32 4.34 -4.18 -6.55
C PHE A 32 5.29 -4.52 -5.39
N THR A 33 6.13 -3.57 -4.96
CA THR A 33 7.25 -3.89 -4.06
C THR A 33 6.80 -4.11 -2.62
N GLY A 34 5.75 -3.42 -2.17
CA GLY A 34 5.20 -3.54 -0.82
C GLY A 34 3.93 -2.73 -0.59
N GLY A 35 3.35 -2.87 0.60
CA GLY A 35 2.06 -2.25 0.92
C GLY A 35 0.87 -3.13 0.53
N ILE A 36 -0.32 -2.52 0.40
CA ILE A 36 -1.59 -3.20 0.11
C ILE A 36 -2.45 -2.28 -0.75
N ILE A 37 -3.21 -2.87 -1.67
CA ILE A 37 -4.31 -2.17 -2.35
C ILE A 37 -5.62 -2.79 -1.92
N ALA A 38 -6.51 -2.00 -1.34
CA ALA A 38 -7.85 -2.42 -0.95
C ALA A 38 -8.86 -1.96 -1.99
N GLU A 39 -9.78 -2.84 -2.37
CA GLU A 39 -10.81 -2.57 -3.36
C GLU A 39 -12.13 -3.13 -2.85
N ASN A 40 -13.23 -2.41 -3.06
CA ASN A 40 -14.57 -2.90 -2.75
C ASN A 40 -15.04 -3.91 -3.81
N ILE A 41 -16.09 -4.66 -3.49
CA ILE A 41 -16.52 -5.82 -4.30
C ILE A 41 -16.97 -5.41 -5.72
N ASP A 42 -17.55 -4.22 -5.87
CA ASP A 42 -18.02 -3.70 -7.16
C ASP A 42 -16.92 -2.96 -7.96
N GLY A 43 -15.71 -2.82 -7.40
CA GLY A 43 -14.57 -2.16 -8.05
C GLY A 43 -14.70 -0.64 -8.18
N THR A 44 -15.72 -0.01 -7.59
CA THR A 44 -15.95 1.44 -7.69
C THR A 44 -15.01 2.26 -6.80
N LEU A 45 -14.50 1.67 -5.71
CA LEU A 45 -13.60 2.30 -4.77
C LEU A 45 -12.33 1.46 -4.60
N ARG A 46 -11.19 2.11 -4.84
CA ARG A 46 -9.87 1.52 -4.69
C ARG A 46 -8.98 2.46 -3.87
N ILE A 47 -8.37 1.91 -2.83
CA ILE A 47 -7.42 2.60 -1.96
C ILE A 47 -6.06 1.95 -2.19
N ASP A 48 -5.18 2.68 -2.87
CA ASP A 48 -3.79 2.27 -3.08
C ASP A 48 -2.91 2.79 -1.94
N ASN A 49 -2.39 1.85 -1.14
CA ASN A 49 -1.42 2.12 -0.09
C ASN A 49 -0.16 1.30 -0.33
N SER A 50 0.21 1.12 -1.61
CA SER A 50 1.52 0.61 -2.01
C SER A 50 2.64 1.58 -1.60
N TYR A 51 3.86 1.08 -1.51
CA TYR A 51 5.01 1.92 -1.16
C TYR A 51 5.28 2.97 -2.23
N GLU A 52 5.08 2.60 -3.49
CA GLU A 52 5.18 3.45 -4.66
C GLU A 52 4.18 4.60 -4.57
N SER A 53 2.88 4.33 -4.41
CA SER A 53 1.87 5.39 -4.29
C SER A 53 2.09 6.30 -3.08
N ARG A 54 2.47 5.73 -1.92
CA ARG A 54 2.79 6.56 -0.75
C ARG A 54 4.00 7.47 -1.00
N LEU A 55 5.03 6.96 -1.65
CA LEU A 55 6.21 7.75 -1.98
C LEU A 55 5.84 8.90 -2.92
N GLU A 56 5.09 8.61 -3.99
CA GLU A 56 4.59 9.62 -4.92
C GLU A 56 3.78 10.72 -4.23
N MET A 57 2.92 10.36 -3.28
CA MET A 57 2.16 11.32 -2.49
C MET A 57 3.05 12.20 -1.59
N LEU A 58 4.16 11.65 -1.09
CA LEU A 58 5.07 12.37 -0.20
C LEU A 58 6.07 13.24 -0.97
N LEU A 59 6.43 12.89 -2.20
CA LEU A 59 7.43 13.61 -2.99
C LEU A 59 7.15 15.12 -3.11
N PRO A 60 5.92 15.60 -3.40
CA PRO A 60 5.64 17.04 -3.48
C PRO A 60 5.95 17.82 -2.20
N ILE A 61 5.89 17.14 -1.04
CA ILE A 61 6.15 17.74 0.27
C ILE A 61 7.65 17.63 0.59
N LEU A 62 8.24 16.46 0.37
CA LEU A 62 9.63 16.17 0.75
C LEU A 62 10.65 16.76 -0.22
N LEU A 63 10.35 16.87 -1.51
CA LEU A 63 11.31 17.38 -2.51
C LEU A 63 11.73 18.83 -2.25
N PRO A 64 10.83 19.77 -1.91
CA PRO A 64 11.24 21.12 -1.49
C PRO A 64 12.13 21.12 -0.25
N GLU A 65 11.84 20.28 0.74
CA GLU A 65 12.66 20.16 1.96
C GLU A 65 14.06 19.63 1.63
N ILE A 66 14.14 18.54 0.86
CA ILE A 66 15.40 17.99 0.35
C ILE A 66 16.15 19.06 -0.44
N SER A 67 15.48 19.78 -1.34
CA SER A 67 16.14 20.80 -2.16
C SER A 67 16.72 21.93 -1.30
N ASN A 68 16.00 22.33 -0.25
CA ASN A 68 16.46 23.35 0.68
C ASN A 68 17.68 22.90 1.48
N GLU A 69 17.72 21.66 1.94
CA GLU A 69 18.85 21.14 2.72
C GLU A 69 20.11 20.94 1.86
N PHE A 70 19.95 20.44 0.63
CA PHE A 70 21.11 20.07 -0.21
C PHE A 70 21.61 21.20 -1.12
N PHE A 71 20.77 22.15 -1.53
CA PHE A 71 21.12 23.15 -2.54
C PHE A 71 20.99 24.61 -2.07
N LYS A 72 20.72 24.87 -0.78
CA LYS A 72 20.88 26.23 -0.25
C LYS A 72 22.33 26.68 -0.45
N THR A 73 22.51 27.61 -1.37
CA THR A 73 23.78 28.32 -1.59
C THR A 73 23.97 29.29 -0.42
N PRO A 74 25.21 29.48 0.10
CA PRO A 74 25.48 30.36 1.23
C PRO A 74 25.01 31.80 1.01
#